data_AF-A0A163W7R4-F1
#
_entry.id   AF-A0A163W7R4-F1
#
_cell.length_a   1.000
_cell.length_b   1.000
_cell.length_c   1.000
_cell.angle_alpha   90.00
_cell.angle_beta   90.00
_cell.angle_gamma   90.00
#
_symmetry.space_group_name_H-M   'P 1'
#
loop_
_entity.id
_entity.type
_entity.pdbx_description
1 polymer ?
#
loop_
_entity_poly.entity_id
_entity_poly.type
_entity_poly.pdbx_seq_one_letter_code
_entity_poly.pdbx_strand_id
1 'polypeptide(L)'
;MLRSCADIAQSALASEAYAVLLEEQPTESIACRVYKQLAGDDTLVVPLFLAYASWVDEQTTPLRSEIGDTVDYSSLARYSSNSGSAIGGSMEEAAVHAINEAIERDATSLFLIRSIVAATPAASAFLDPETLPIELRTLLEQVQTRIGREMWLIDVTTDLGVPSMLAYSPGPRGRYLRGYGASLSRRYSVYRALTELLEVQLTDRRVARRLEGIRAAEGPPGAAGLRRARPAATGRFRETGALRRNRSPLLARRAP
;
A
#
# COMPACT_ATOMS: atom_id res chain seq x y z
N MET A 1 1.93 23.16 -6.26
CA MET A 1 2.21 24.58 -5.95
C MET A 1 3.05 24.64 -4.69
N LEU A 2 3.79 25.72 -4.45
CA LEU A 2 4.50 25.91 -3.19
C LEU A 2 3.67 26.75 -2.20
N ARG A 3 3.86 26.50 -0.90
CA ARG A 3 3.39 27.34 0.22
C ARG A 3 4.50 27.46 1.25
N SER A 4 4.43 28.46 2.13
CA SER A 4 5.32 28.44 3.30
C SER A 4 4.87 27.36 4.28
N CYS A 5 5.80 26.79 5.05
CA CYS A 5 5.45 25.90 6.16
C CYS A 5 4.52 26.60 7.18
N ALA A 6 4.76 27.87 7.47
CA ALA A 6 3.91 28.67 8.35
C ALA A 6 2.45 28.77 7.85
N ASP A 7 2.24 28.93 6.54
CA ASP A 7 0.89 28.99 5.95
C ASP A 7 0.13 27.68 6.21
N ILE A 8 0.82 26.53 6.10
CA ILE A 8 0.20 25.22 6.32
C ILE A 8 -0.07 24.99 7.80
N ALA A 9 0.89 25.32 8.67
CA ALA A 9 0.75 25.20 10.13
C ALA A 9 -0.38 26.07 10.69
N GLN A 10 -0.77 27.14 9.99
CA GLN A 10 -1.88 28.02 10.37
C GLN A 10 -3.17 27.77 9.55
N SER A 11 -3.20 26.72 8.73
CA SER A 11 -4.34 26.39 7.86
C SER A 11 -5.37 25.51 8.58
N ALA A 12 -6.34 24.98 7.82
CA ALA A 12 -7.25 23.93 8.30
C ALA A 12 -6.53 22.65 8.78
N LEU A 13 -5.23 22.51 8.48
CA LEU A 13 -4.37 21.40 8.92
C LEU A 13 -3.57 21.72 10.20
N ALA A 14 -3.83 22.85 10.87
CA ALA A 14 -3.10 23.27 12.07
C ALA A 14 -3.17 22.29 13.24
N SER A 15 -4.25 21.50 13.33
CA SER A 15 -4.43 20.49 14.38
C SER A 15 -3.72 19.16 14.09
N GLU A 16 -3.16 18.98 12.90
CA GLU A 16 -2.48 17.75 12.54
C GLU A 16 -1.15 17.61 13.27
N ALA A 17 -0.81 16.38 13.67
CA ALA A 17 0.38 16.12 14.50
C ALA A 17 1.70 16.55 13.84
N TYR A 18 1.77 16.59 12.50
CA TYR A 18 2.94 17.05 11.77
C TYR A 18 3.07 18.57 11.70
N ALA A 19 2.02 19.35 12.02
CA ALA A 19 2.02 20.81 11.91
C ALA A 19 3.10 21.44 12.80
N VAL A 20 3.32 20.90 14.00
CA VAL A 20 4.40 21.32 14.92
C VAL A 20 5.78 21.23 14.27
N LEU A 21 6.02 20.23 13.43
CA LEU A 21 7.29 20.08 12.71
C LEU A 21 7.46 21.09 11.57
N LEU A 22 6.35 21.59 11.02
CA LEU A 22 6.37 22.67 10.03
C LEU A 22 6.62 24.02 10.72
N GLU A 23 6.15 24.21 11.95
CA GLU A 23 6.43 25.42 12.76
C GLU A 23 7.92 25.58 13.09
N GLU A 24 8.68 24.49 13.12
CA GLU A 24 10.15 24.51 13.28
C GLU A 24 10.88 25.04 12.04
N GLN A 25 10.21 25.11 10.88
CA GLN A 25 10.77 25.49 9.58
C GLN A 25 9.91 26.54 8.85
N PRO A 26 9.49 27.65 9.52
CA PRO A 26 8.34 28.45 9.09
C PRO A 26 8.54 29.17 7.74
N THR A 27 9.78 29.45 7.37
CA THR A 27 10.15 30.15 6.12
C THR A 27 10.38 29.20 4.94
N GLU A 28 10.49 27.90 5.18
CA GLU A 28 10.74 26.93 4.12
C GLU A 28 9.51 26.78 3.21
N SER A 29 9.77 26.52 1.93
CA SER A 29 8.74 26.35 0.91
C SER A 29 8.42 24.87 0.75
N ILE A 30 7.16 24.51 0.95
CA ILE A 30 6.67 23.13 0.91
C ILE A 30 5.82 22.88 -0.34
N ALA A 31 6.08 21.78 -1.06
CA ALA A 31 5.24 21.37 -2.17
C ALA A 31 3.87 20.90 -1.68
N CYS A 32 2.82 21.43 -2.29
CA CYS A 32 1.43 21.14 -1.96
C CYS A 32 0.60 20.78 -3.20
N ARG A 33 -0.45 20.01 -2.96
CA ARG A 33 -1.52 19.69 -3.91
C ARG A 33 -2.85 20.26 -3.41
N VAL A 34 -3.70 20.67 -4.34
CA VAL A 34 -5.07 21.11 -4.03
C VAL A 34 -6.01 19.92 -4.16
N TYR A 35 -6.74 19.63 -3.10
CA TYR A 35 -7.80 18.63 -3.04
C TYR A 35 -9.16 19.33 -3.09
N LYS A 36 -10.13 18.70 -3.76
CA LYS A 36 -11.52 19.15 -3.78
C LYS A 36 -12.35 18.26 -2.87
N GLN A 37 -13.26 18.86 -2.10
CA GLN A 37 -14.23 18.12 -1.31
C GLN A 37 -15.13 17.27 -2.21
N LEU A 38 -15.44 16.04 -1.79
CA LEU A 38 -16.18 15.08 -2.62
C LEU A 38 -17.62 15.53 -2.93
N ALA A 39 -18.30 16.16 -1.97
CA ALA A 39 -19.71 16.55 -2.06
C ALA A 39 -19.93 18.07 -1.92
N GLY A 40 -18.93 18.88 -2.27
CA GLY A 40 -19.00 20.33 -2.17
C GLY A 40 -17.98 21.02 -3.08
N ASP A 41 -17.86 22.34 -2.92
CA ASP A 41 -16.93 23.15 -3.72
C ASP A 41 -15.70 23.62 -2.93
N ASP A 42 -15.60 23.22 -1.67
CA ASP A 42 -14.44 23.53 -0.84
C ASP A 42 -13.18 22.88 -1.38
N THR A 43 -12.07 23.58 -1.20
CA THR A 43 -10.74 23.08 -1.55
C THR A 43 -9.82 23.11 -0.35
N LEU A 44 -8.92 22.14 -0.29
CA LEU A 44 -7.92 22.02 0.75
C LEU A 44 -6.53 21.91 0.14
N VAL A 45 -5.60 22.68 0.68
CA VAL A 45 -4.20 22.64 0.29
C VAL A 45 -3.49 21.66 1.20
N VAL A 46 -3.00 20.56 0.63
CA VAL A 46 -2.40 19.46 1.38
C VAL A 46 -0.92 19.32 0.98
N PRO A 47 0.02 19.25 1.94
CA PRO A 47 1.41 18.93 1.66
C PRO A 47 1.57 17.65 0.84
N LEU A 48 2.40 17.70 -0.20
CA LEU A 48 2.54 16.62 -1.17
C LEU A 48 3.07 15.33 -0.56
N PHE A 49 3.92 15.43 0.48
CA PHE A 49 4.48 14.28 1.17
C PHE A 49 3.44 13.39 1.87
N LEU A 50 2.24 13.92 2.16
CA LEU A 50 1.14 13.13 2.72
C LEU A 50 0.42 12.28 1.67
N ALA A 51 0.53 12.66 0.39
CA ALA A 51 -0.16 12.03 -0.73
C ALA A 51 0.76 11.22 -1.64
N TYR A 52 2.07 11.50 -1.60
CA TYR A 52 3.07 10.82 -2.38
C TYR A 52 4.17 10.32 -1.46
N ALA A 53 4.04 9.05 -1.04
CA ALA A 53 4.89 8.49 0.01
C ALA A 53 6.40 8.62 -0.29
N SER A 54 6.78 8.47 -1.57
CA SER A 54 8.16 8.59 -2.04
C SER A 54 8.67 10.02 -2.21
N TRP A 55 7.84 11.04 -1.89
CA TRP A 55 8.26 12.43 -1.94
C TRP A 55 9.37 12.75 -0.95
N VAL A 56 9.45 12.02 0.16
CA VAL A 56 10.48 12.21 1.19
C VAL A 56 11.75 11.41 0.89
N ASP A 57 11.73 10.57 -0.14
CA ASP A 57 12.86 9.71 -0.48
C ASP A 57 14.02 10.52 -1.09
N GLU A 58 15.24 10.00 -0.99
CA GLU A 58 16.44 10.66 -1.54
C GLU A 58 16.34 10.82 -3.07
N GLN A 59 15.71 9.85 -3.76
CA GLN A 59 15.57 9.85 -5.21
C GLN A 59 14.75 11.04 -5.74
N THR A 60 13.87 11.62 -4.91
CA THR A 60 13.05 12.79 -5.32
C THR A 60 13.72 14.13 -5.01
N THR A 61 14.89 14.14 -4.34
CA THR A 61 15.65 15.36 -4.00
C THR A 61 15.91 16.27 -5.21
N PRO A 62 16.36 15.78 -6.39
CA PRO A 62 16.59 16.67 -7.54
C PRO A 62 15.32 17.41 -7.97
N LEU A 63 14.17 16.72 -7.94
CA LEU A 63 12.88 17.29 -8.29
C LEU A 63 12.40 18.30 -7.25
N ARG A 64 12.59 18.03 -5.96
CA ARG A 64 12.27 18.98 -4.87
C ARG A 64 13.04 20.28 -5.06
N SER A 65 14.35 20.19 -5.28
CA SER A 65 15.20 21.35 -5.53
C SER A 65 14.79 22.12 -6.80
N GLU A 66 14.44 21.42 -7.87
CA GLU A 66 13.99 22.03 -9.13
C GLU A 66 12.71 22.87 -8.94
N ILE A 67 11.75 22.36 -8.18
CA ILE A 67 10.48 23.07 -7.97
C ILE A 67 10.53 24.08 -6.82
N GLY A 68 11.66 24.19 -6.11
CA GLY A 68 11.84 25.10 -4.97
C GLY A 68 11.21 24.60 -3.66
N ASP A 69 11.06 23.29 -3.49
CA ASP A 69 10.70 22.69 -2.20
C ASP A 69 11.97 22.55 -1.34
N THR A 70 12.02 23.32 -0.26
CA THR A 70 13.22 23.49 0.58
C THR A 70 13.12 22.85 1.96
N VAL A 71 12.01 22.15 2.24
CA VAL A 71 11.75 21.55 3.56
C VAL A 71 12.71 20.39 3.88
N ASP A 72 13.18 20.33 5.12
CA ASP A 72 13.78 19.12 5.68
C ASP A 72 12.69 18.11 6.08
N TYR A 73 12.59 17.04 5.28
CA TYR A 73 11.62 15.97 5.47
C TYR A 73 12.05 14.90 6.47
N SER A 74 13.26 14.97 7.05
CA SER A 74 13.81 13.93 7.92
C SER A 74 12.85 13.56 9.07
N SER A 75 12.27 14.57 9.73
CA SER A 75 11.26 14.37 10.76
C SER A 75 9.85 14.14 10.21
N LEU A 76 9.51 14.71 9.05
CA LEU A 76 8.17 14.61 8.46
C LEU A 76 7.89 13.24 7.81
N ALA A 77 8.95 12.51 7.42
CA ALA A 77 8.86 11.21 6.75
C ALA A 77 8.00 10.19 7.52
N ARG A 78 7.90 10.29 8.85
CA ARG A 78 7.06 9.40 9.68
C ARG A 78 5.55 9.53 9.42
N TYR A 79 5.12 10.65 8.82
CA TYR A 79 3.73 10.90 8.43
C TYR A 79 3.49 10.64 6.93
N SER A 80 4.53 10.28 6.20
CA SER A 80 4.45 9.90 4.79
C SER A 80 3.96 8.46 4.68
N SER A 81 2.80 8.26 4.06
CA SER A 81 2.24 6.92 3.83
C SER A 81 1.44 6.86 2.54
N ASN A 82 1.07 5.66 2.12
CA ASN A 82 0.17 5.44 0.98
C ASN A 82 -1.31 5.40 1.40
N SER A 83 -1.63 5.76 2.64
CA SER A 83 -2.99 5.66 3.18
C SER A 83 -3.97 6.51 2.38
N GLY A 84 -5.11 5.93 2.02
CA GLY A 84 -6.18 6.65 1.31
C GLY A 84 -5.92 6.84 -0.18
N SER A 85 -4.90 6.19 -0.74
CA SER A 85 -4.65 6.14 -2.18
C SER A 85 -5.29 4.89 -2.79
N ALA A 86 -6.19 5.08 -3.74
CA ALA A 86 -6.85 3.97 -4.44
C ALA A 86 -6.94 4.19 -5.94
N ILE A 87 -7.14 3.09 -6.67
CA ILE A 87 -7.39 3.06 -8.11
C ILE A 87 -8.67 2.25 -8.35
N GLY A 88 -9.45 2.63 -9.36
CA GLY A 88 -10.70 1.97 -9.74
C GLY A 88 -11.00 2.19 -11.22
N GLY A 89 -11.98 1.46 -11.76
CA GLY A 89 -12.49 1.65 -13.10
C GLY A 89 -13.32 2.93 -13.27
N SER A 90 -13.77 3.52 -12.15
CA SER A 90 -14.35 4.86 -12.09
C SER A 90 -13.83 5.65 -10.88
N MET A 91 -14.14 6.95 -10.85
CA MET A 91 -13.84 7.82 -9.71
C MET A 91 -14.56 7.33 -8.44
N GLU A 92 -15.82 6.91 -8.58
CA GLU A 92 -16.66 6.43 -7.47
C GLU A 92 -16.09 5.13 -6.89
N GLU A 93 -15.66 4.19 -7.74
CA GLU A 93 -15.04 2.95 -7.29
C GLU A 93 -13.72 3.23 -6.55
N ALA A 94 -12.86 4.09 -7.10
CA ALA A 94 -11.63 4.50 -6.43
C ALA A 94 -11.92 5.19 -5.09
N ALA A 95 -12.93 6.07 -5.04
CA ALA A 95 -13.34 6.74 -3.81
C ALA A 95 -13.85 5.77 -2.76
N VAL A 96 -14.69 4.79 -3.13
CA VAL A 96 -15.16 3.75 -2.22
C VAL A 96 -13.99 2.93 -1.64
N HIS A 97 -13.01 2.58 -2.47
CA HIS A 97 -11.81 1.90 -2.00
C HIS A 97 -10.97 2.74 -1.03
N ALA A 98 -10.71 4.01 -1.37
CA ALA A 98 -9.95 4.93 -0.51
C ALA A 98 -10.65 5.18 0.84
N ILE A 99 -11.97 5.38 0.83
CA ILE A 99 -12.77 5.61 2.04
C ILE A 99 -12.78 4.35 2.92
N ASN A 100 -12.98 3.17 2.34
CA ASN A 100 -12.92 1.92 3.10
C ASN A 100 -11.54 1.71 3.74
N GLU A 101 -10.45 2.00 3.02
CA GLU A 101 -9.11 1.92 3.59
C GLU A 101 -8.92 2.90 4.76
N ALA A 102 -9.41 4.13 4.64
CA ALA A 102 -9.33 5.12 5.71
C ALA A 102 -10.09 4.65 6.97
N ILE A 103 -11.31 4.12 6.80
CA ILE A 103 -12.12 3.55 7.88
C ILE A 103 -11.43 2.35 8.52
N GLU A 104 -10.83 1.48 7.72
CA GLU A 104 -10.10 0.31 8.18
C GLU A 104 -8.89 0.69 9.05
N ARG A 105 -8.13 1.70 8.63
CA ARG A 105 -6.96 2.20 9.36
C ARG A 105 -7.35 2.90 10.66
N ASP A 106 -8.44 3.68 10.66
CA ASP A 106 -9.01 4.28 11.86
C ASP A 106 -9.45 3.20 12.86
N ALA A 107 -10.27 2.25 12.39
CA ALA A 107 -10.75 1.13 13.20
C ALA A 107 -9.61 0.29 13.79
N THR A 108 -8.59 0.01 13.00
CA THR A 108 -7.38 -0.70 13.45
C THR A 108 -6.62 0.10 14.50
N SER A 109 -6.45 1.40 14.30
CA SER A 109 -5.75 2.28 15.24
C SER A 109 -6.48 2.33 16.58
N LEU A 110 -7.80 2.53 16.55
CA LEU A 110 -8.63 2.54 17.75
C LEU A 110 -8.65 1.18 18.46
N PHE A 111 -8.69 0.07 17.72
CA PHE A 111 -8.55 -1.27 18.28
C PHE A 111 -7.22 -1.41 19.04
N LEU A 112 -6.09 -1.03 18.44
CA LEU A 112 -4.78 -1.12 19.07
C LEU A 112 -4.67 -0.22 20.31
N ILE A 113 -5.17 1.02 20.23
CA ILE A 113 -5.20 1.94 21.37
C ILE A 113 -5.99 1.32 22.52
N ARG A 114 -7.20 0.80 22.25
CA ARG A 114 -8.10 0.26 23.28
C ARG A 114 -7.64 -1.09 23.83
N SER A 115 -6.91 -1.90 23.06
CA SER A 115 -6.52 -3.26 23.46
C SER A 115 -5.08 -3.36 24.00
N ILE A 116 -4.19 -2.45 23.61
CA ILE A 116 -2.76 -2.53 23.95
C ILE A 116 -2.31 -1.33 24.79
N VAL A 117 -2.71 -0.12 24.40
CA VAL A 117 -2.18 1.12 25.00
C VAL A 117 -2.97 1.55 26.23
N ALA A 118 -4.29 1.33 26.22
CA ALA A 118 -5.17 1.73 27.31
C ALA A 118 -4.78 1.06 28.64
N ALA A 119 -4.82 1.84 29.73
CA ALA A 119 -4.55 1.33 31.08
C ALA A 119 -5.51 0.19 31.50
N THR A 120 -6.71 0.16 30.93
CA THR A 120 -7.67 -0.93 31.09
C THR A 120 -8.08 -1.42 29.70
N PRO A 121 -7.45 -2.48 29.17
CA PRO A 121 -7.74 -2.99 27.85
C PRO A 121 -9.19 -3.43 27.67
N ALA A 122 -9.79 -3.05 26.54
CA ALA A 122 -11.11 -3.54 26.15
C ALA A 122 -11.05 -5.00 25.68
N ALA A 123 -12.10 -5.77 25.98
CA ALA A 123 -12.24 -7.12 25.46
C ALA A 123 -12.39 -7.09 23.92
N SER A 124 -11.71 -8.00 23.23
CA SER A 124 -11.81 -8.13 21.78
C SER A 124 -13.11 -8.84 21.40
N ALA A 125 -13.82 -8.31 20.41
CA ALA A 125 -15.07 -8.89 19.90
C ALA A 125 -14.78 -9.99 18.87
N PHE A 126 -14.41 -11.18 19.34
CA PHE A 126 -14.20 -12.33 18.48
C PHE A 126 -15.51 -12.77 17.81
N LEU A 127 -15.47 -12.95 16.50
CA LEU A 127 -16.56 -13.55 15.74
C LEU A 127 -16.49 -15.07 15.86
N ASP A 128 -17.63 -15.67 16.21
CA ASP A 128 -17.82 -17.11 16.13
C ASP A 128 -17.93 -17.53 14.65
N PRO A 129 -17.02 -18.38 14.14
CA PRO A 129 -17.07 -18.87 12.76
C PRO A 129 -18.42 -19.46 12.37
N GLU A 130 -19.14 -20.10 13.29
CA GLU A 130 -20.45 -20.72 13.00
C GLU A 130 -21.51 -19.68 12.61
N THR A 131 -21.34 -18.43 13.03
CA THR A 131 -22.25 -17.33 12.66
C THR A 131 -22.04 -16.79 11.24
N LEU A 132 -20.94 -17.17 10.58
CA LEU A 132 -20.62 -16.72 9.24
C LEU A 132 -21.45 -17.49 8.17
N PRO A 133 -21.78 -16.84 7.05
CA PRO A 133 -22.25 -17.54 5.84
C PRO A 133 -21.31 -18.68 5.44
N ILE A 134 -21.87 -19.77 4.91
CA ILE A 134 -21.15 -21.02 4.60
C ILE A 134 -19.88 -20.79 3.78
N GLU A 135 -19.94 -19.92 2.79
CA GLU A 135 -18.82 -19.62 1.91
C GLU A 135 -17.67 -18.87 2.60
N LEU A 136 -17.97 -18.06 3.63
CA LEU A 136 -16.95 -17.39 4.43
C LEU A 136 -16.32 -18.35 5.42
N ARG A 137 -17.10 -19.31 5.96
CA ARG A 137 -16.55 -20.44 6.73
C ARG A 137 -15.62 -21.30 5.87
N THR A 138 -16.05 -21.64 4.66
CA THR A 138 -15.20 -22.38 3.71
C THR A 138 -13.93 -21.61 3.36
N LEU A 139 -14.01 -20.30 3.13
CA LEU A 139 -12.82 -19.48 2.89
C LEU A 139 -11.89 -19.45 4.11
N LEU A 140 -12.42 -19.29 5.32
CA LEU A 140 -11.67 -19.34 6.57
C LEU A 140 -10.92 -20.67 6.69
N GLU A 141 -11.59 -21.81 6.50
CA GLU A 141 -10.99 -23.14 6.51
C GLU A 141 -9.89 -23.31 5.46
N GLN A 142 -10.11 -22.81 4.24
CA GLN A 142 -9.13 -22.84 3.15
C GLN A 142 -7.89 -22.02 3.51
N VAL A 143 -8.06 -20.82 4.05
CA VAL A 143 -6.96 -19.95 4.49
C VAL A 143 -6.19 -20.62 5.62
N GLN A 144 -6.85 -21.12 6.67
CA GLN A 144 -6.23 -21.85 7.79
C GLN A 144 -5.43 -23.05 7.31
N THR A 145 -6.01 -23.87 6.43
CA THR A 145 -5.32 -25.02 5.82
C THR A 145 -4.09 -24.58 5.04
N ARG A 146 -4.21 -23.51 4.24
CA ARG A 146 -3.12 -23.01 3.40
C ARG A 146 -1.97 -22.40 4.19
N ILE A 147 -2.25 -21.74 5.30
CA ILE A 147 -1.24 -21.16 6.19
C ILE A 147 -0.70 -22.20 7.20
N GLY A 148 -1.47 -23.25 7.49
CA GLY A 148 -1.19 -24.31 8.46
C GLY A 148 -1.31 -23.87 9.91
N ARG A 149 -2.19 -22.90 10.20
CA ARG A 149 -2.35 -22.24 11.51
C ARG A 149 -3.80 -21.86 11.74
N GLU A 150 -4.21 -21.89 13.00
CA GLU A 150 -5.49 -21.32 13.42
C GLU A 150 -5.50 -19.80 13.23
N MET A 151 -6.70 -19.26 13.05
CA MET A 151 -6.91 -17.83 12.94
C MET A 151 -8.25 -17.42 13.56
N TRP A 152 -8.31 -16.18 14.00
CA TRP A 152 -9.49 -15.57 14.58
C TRP A 152 -9.92 -14.36 13.77
N LEU A 153 -11.22 -14.13 13.75
CA LEU A 153 -11.82 -12.93 13.21
C LEU A 153 -12.27 -12.07 14.38
N ILE A 154 -11.86 -10.80 14.37
CA ILE A 154 -12.17 -9.82 15.42
C ILE A 154 -12.94 -8.68 14.76
N ASP A 155 -14.13 -8.41 15.25
CA ASP A 155 -14.90 -7.22 14.86
C ASP A 155 -14.27 -5.99 15.53
N VAL A 156 -13.74 -5.09 14.72
CA VAL A 156 -13.12 -3.83 15.14
C VAL A 156 -13.93 -2.62 14.70
N THR A 157 -15.22 -2.81 14.38
CA THR A 157 -16.14 -1.75 13.96
C THR A 157 -16.18 -0.62 15.00
N THR A 158 -16.05 0.61 14.50
CA THR A 158 -16.07 1.83 15.31
C THR A 158 -17.46 2.46 15.34
N ASP A 159 -17.57 3.61 15.97
CA ASP A 159 -18.76 4.46 15.98
C ASP A 159 -19.21 4.94 14.60
N LEU A 160 -18.34 4.84 13.58
CA LEU A 160 -18.73 5.05 12.18
C LEU A 160 -19.76 4.02 11.67
N GLY A 161 -19.92 2.90 12.37
CA GLY A 161 -20.93 1.88 12.05
C GLY A 161 -20.66 1.09 10.76
N VAL A 162 -19.49 1.27 10.14
CA VAL A 162 -19.06 0.52 8.96
C VAL A 162 -18.34 -0.75 9.40
N PRO A 163 -18.81 -1.94 9.00
CA PRO A 163 -18.19 -3.21 9.37
C PRO A 163 -16.69 -3.26 9.05
N SER A 164 -15.86 -3.38 10.08
CA SER A 164 -14.40 -3.46 9.99
C SER A 164 -13.87 -4.69 10.71
N MET A 165 -13.10 -5.53 10.01
CA MET A 165 -12.69 -6.86 10.46
C MET A 165 -11.17 -6.98 10.50
N LEU A 166 -10.67 -7.58 11.57
CA LEU A 166 -9.29 -8.02 11.71
C LEU A 166 -9.25 -9.54 11.66
N ALA A 167 -8.58 -10.11 10.67
CA ALA A 167 -8.16 -11.50 10.68
C ALA A 167 -6.79 -11.57 11.35
N TYR A 168 -6.65 -12.40 12.40
CA TYR A 168 -5.42 -12.53 13.17
C TYR A 168 -5.03 -14.00 13.32
N SER A 169 -3.79 -14.34 13.01
CA SER A 169 -3.22 -15.66 13.27
C SER A 169 -1.89 -15.49 14.03
N PRO A 170 -1.74 -16.03 15.25
CA PRO A 170 -0.52 -15.97 16.04
C PRO A 170 0.39 -17.12 15.65
N GLY A 171 1.68 -16.93 15.83
CA GLY A 171 2.71 -17.82 15.33
C GLY A 171 3.87 -17.94 16.31
N PRO A 172 4.76 -18.91 16.07
CA PRO A 172 5.87 -19.15 16.96
C PRO A 172 6.79 -17.92 17.02
N ARG A 173 7.43 -17.73 18.18
CA ARG A 173 8.44 -16.68 18.43
C ARG A 173 7.92 -15.25 18.16
N GLY A 174 6.66 -14.98 18.52
CA GLY A 174 6.07 -13.65 18.39
C GLY A 174 5.77 -13.23 16.95
N ARG A 175 5.89 -14.12 15.96
CA ARG A 175 5.40 -13.86 14.61
C ARG A 175 3.88 -13.91 14.61
N TYR A 176 3.26 -13.06 13.81
CA TYR A 176 1.82 -13.09 13.58
C TYR A 176 1.53 -12.76 12.13
N LEU A 177 0.37 -13.20 11.66
CA LEU A 177 -0.21 -12.79 10.38
C LEU A 177 -1.46 -12.00 10.70
N ARG A 178 -1.71 -10.98 9.89
CA ARG A 178 -2.90 -10.15 9.99
C ARG A 178 -3.37 -9.76 8.61
N GLY A 179 -4.67 -9.57 8.49
CA GLY A 179 -5.31 -8.95 7.35
C GLY A 179 -6.50 -8.15 7.83
N TYR A 180 -6.86 -7.12 7.09
CA TYR A 180 -7.84 -6.15 7.46
C TYR A 180 -8.91 -6.03 6.36
N GLY A 181 -10.07 -5.53 6.75
CA GLY A 181 -11.12 -5.27 5.79
C GLY A 181 -12.18 -4.38 6.37
N ALA A 182 -12.47 -3.27 5.71
CA ALA A 182 -13.67 -2.47 5.96
C ALA A 182 -14.59 -2.43 4.74
N SER A 183 -15.90 -2.50 4.97
CA SER A 183 -16.92 -2.37 3.94
C SER A 183 -18.31 -2.21 4.52
N LEU A 184 -19.19 -1.48 3.83
CA LEU A 184 -20.62 -1.48 4.12
C LEU A 184 -21.23 -2.90 4.12
N SER A 185 -20.62 -3.84 3.40
CA SER A 185 -20.97 -5.25 3.46
C SER A 185 -20.09 -5.99 4.47
N ARG A 186 -20.68 -6.40 5.60
CA ARG A 186 -19.99 -7.25 6.60
C ARG A 186 -19.40 -8.52 5.97
N ARG A 187 -20.09 -9.09 5.00
CA ARG A 187 -19.58 -10.22 4.23
C ARG A 187 -18.27 -9.87 3.53
N TYR A 188 -18.22 -8.71 2.87
CA TYR A 188 -17.06 -8.28 2.11
C TYR A 188 -15.90 -7.85 3.03
N SER A 189 -16.18 -7.24 4.19
CA SER A 189 -15.13 -6.90 5.16
C SER A 189 -14.43 -8.16 5.71
N VAL A 190 -15.19 -9.21 6.03
CA VAL A 190 -14.60 -10.52 6.41
C VAL A 190 -13.80 -11.13 5.27
N TYR A 191 -14.36 -11.15 4.05
CA TYR A 191 -13.66 -11.65 2.86
C TYR A 191 -12.31 -10.96 2.67
N ARG A 192 -12.30 -9.62 2.70
CA ARG A 192 -11.11 -8.78 2.56
C ARG A 192 -10.05 -9.12 3.61
N ALA A 193 -10.43 -9.16 4.88
CA ALA A 193 -9.52 -9.48 5.98
C ALA A 193 -8.86 -10.86 5.83
N LEU A 194 -9.63 -11.87 5.40
CA LEU A 194 -9.10 -13.21 5.13
C LEU A 194 -8.13 -13.23 3.94
N THR A 195 -8.49 -12.57 2.84
CA THR A 195 -7.66 -12.55 1.62
C THR A 195 -6.38 -11.76 1.80
N GLU A 196 -6.42 -10.63 2.49
CA GLU A 196 -5.22 -9.82 2.74
C GLU A 196 -4.22 -10.59 3.62
N LEU A 197 -4.69 -11.27 4.66
CA LEU A 197 -3.84 -12.12 5.50
C LEU A 197 -3.11 -13.18 4.66
N LEU A 198 -3.83 -13.80 3.71
CA LEU A 198 -3.27 -14.78 2.80
C LEU A 198 -2.22 -14.14 1.87
N GLU A 199 -2.51 -12.96 1.31
CA GLU A 199 -1.59 -12.22 0.45
C GLU A 199 -0.29 -11.83 1.17
N VAL A 200 -0.37 -11.34 2.40
CA VAL A 200 0.80 -11.04 3.26
C VAL A 200 1.67 -12.28 3.41
N GLN A 201 1.08 -13.41 3.75
CA GLN A 201 1.81 -14.67 3.94
C GLN A 201 2.47 -15.18 2.64
N LEU A 202 1.79 -15.04 1.49
CA LEU A 202 2.34 -15.45 0.19
C LEU A 202 3.51 -14.55 -0.22
N THR A 203 3.40 -13.25 0.05
CA THR A 203 4.45 -12.26 -0.23
C THR A 203 5.68 -12.51 0.63
N ASP A 204 5.52 -12.71 1.94
CA ASP A 204 6.60 -13.06 2.86
C ASP A 204 7.38 -14.29 2.38
N ARG A 205 6.66 -15.36 2.00
CA ARG A 205 7.29 -16.59 1.48
C ARG A 205 8.01 -16.37 0.15
N ARG A 206 7.54 -15.45 -0.69
CA ARG A 206 8.21 -15.11 -1.95
C ARG A 206 9.49 -14.32 -1.70
N VAL A 207 9.46 -13.37 -0.78
CA VAL A 207 10.64 -12.59 -0.36
C VAL A 207 11.69 -13.51 0.27
N ALA A 208 11.30 -14.38 1.20
CA ALA A 208 12.19 -15.33 1.84
C ALA A 208 12.92 -16.21 0.81
N ARG A 209 12.19 -16.81 -0.14
CA ARG A 209 12.77 -17.63 -1.22
C ARG A 209 13.73 -16.83 -2.12
N ARG A 210 13.42 -15.55 -2.38
CA ARG A 210 14.31 -14.68 -3.17
C ARG A 210 15.62 -14.41 -2.44
N LEU A 211 15.56 -14.14 -1.13
CA LEU A 211 16.75 -13.92 -0.30
C LEU A 211 17.60 -15.18 -0.17
N GLU A 212 16.98 -16.35 -0.03
CA GLU A 212 17.68 -17.65 -0.05
C GLU A 212 18.41 -17.87 -1.38
N GLY A 213 17.76 -17.56 -2.51
CA GLY A 213 18.38 -17.62 -3.83
C GLY A 213 19.58 -16.68 -3.99
N ILE A 214 19.49 -15.45 -3.46
CA ILE A 214 20.61 -14.49 -3.47
C ILE A 214 21.78 -15.02 -2.63
N ARG A 215 21.52 -15.49 -1.39
CA ARG A 215 22.56 -16.05 -0.51
C ARG A 215 23.24 -17.28 -1.12
N ALA A 216 22.47 -18.14 -1.79
CA ALA A 216 23.01 -19.29 -2.49
C ALA A 216 23.89 -18.89 -3.69
N ALA A 217 23.60 -17.76 -4.35
CA ALA A 217 24.40 -17.21 -5.44
C ALA A 217 25.66 -16.45 -4.98
N GLU A 218 25.64 -15.85 -3.79
CA GLU A 218 26.79 -15.10 -3.23
C GLU A 218 27.91 -16.02 -2.73
N GLY A 219 27.64 -17.32 -2.52
CA GLY A 219 28.62 -18.28 -2.01
C GLY A 219 29.09 -17.97 -0.57
N PRO A 220 29.79 -18.91 0.10
CA PRO A 220 30.33 -18.64 1.43
C PRO A 220 31.41 -17.54 1.37
N PRO A 221 31.50 -16.64 2.37
CA PRO A 221 32.58 -15.66 2.46
C PRO A 221 33.92 -16.40 2.50
N GLY A 222 34.72 -16.28 1.43
CA GLY A 222 36.02 -16.95 1.31
C GLY A 222 36.19 -17.87 0.10
N ALA A 223 35.14 -18.16 -0.69
CA ALA A 223 35.26 -18.93 -1.93
C ALA A 223 35.56 -18.06 -3.17
N ALA A 224 36.34 -16.98 -3.03
CA ALA A 224 36.92 -16.26 -4.16
C ALA A 224 38.11 -17.06 -4.75
N GLY A 225 37.82 -18.26 -5.22
CA GLY A 225 38.75 -19.14 -5.93
C GLY A 225 38.22 -19.42 -7.33
N LEU A 226 38.81 -18.75 -8.32
CA LEU A 226 38.61 -18.86 -9.77
C LEU A 226 37.68 -20.00 -10.26
N ARG A 227 36.52 -19.63 -10.81
CA ARG A 227 36.00 -20.25 -12.04
C ARG A 227 35.46 -19.17 -12.97
N ARG A 228 36.33 -18.63 -13.82
CA ARG A 228 35.89 -18.04 -15.09
C ARG A 228 35.26 -19.17 -15.91
N ALA A 229 33.93 -19.21 -15.97
CA ALA A 229 33.25 -20.00 -16.98
C ALA A 229 33.63 -19.42 -18.35
N ARG A 230 34.37 -20.21 -19.15
CA ARG A 230 34.61 -19.91 -20.57
C ARG A 230 33.24 -19.85 -21.28
N PRO A 231 32.98 -18.83 -22.12
CA PRO A 231 31.84 -18.90 -23.02
C PRO A 231 32.12 -20.01 -24.04
N ALA A 232 31.22 -20.99 -24.14
CA ALA A 232 31.25 -21.98 -25.20
C ALA A 232 30.90 -21.30 -26.53
N ALA A 233 31.88 -21.18 -27.42
CA ALA A 233 31.64 -20.84 -28.81
C ALA A 233 31.10 -22.09 -29.53
N THR A 234 29.90 -22.01 -30.13
CA THR A 234 29.67 -22.15 -31.58
C THR A 234 28.20 -22.44 -31.90
N GLY A 235 27.65 -21.58 -32.76
CA GLY A 235 26.36 -21.75 -33.41
C GLY A 235 26.21 -20.66 -34.46
N ARG A 236 26.97 -20.78 -35.56
CA ARG A 236 26.84 -19.90 -36.73
C ARG A 236 25.43 -20.04 -37.29
N PHE A 237 24.69 -18.95 -37.38
CA PHE A 237 23.66 -18.79 -38.41
C PHE A 237 23.88 -17.47 -39.15
N ARG A 238 23.88 -17.60 -40.47
CA ARG A 238 24.22 -16.57 -41.46
C ARG A 238 23.19 -15.45 -41.45
N GLU A 239 23.67 -14.22 -41.43
CA GLU A 239 22.94 -13.07 -41.96
C GLU A 239 22.89 -13.18 -43.49
N THR A 240 21.69 -13.34 -44.05
CA THR A 240 21.39 -12.96 -45.43
C THR A 240 19.97 -12.42 -45.50
N GLY A 241 19.85 -11.12 -45.79
CA GLY A 241 18.97 -10.66 -46.86
C GLY A 241 17.58 -10.13 -46.50
N ALA A 242 17.48 -8.80 -46.62
CA ALA A 242 16.38 -8.07 -47.24
C ALA A 242 15.07 -7.86 -46.48
N LEU A 243 14.99 -6.66 -45.88
CA LEU A 243 13.78 -5.86 -45.76
C LEU A 243 12.97 -5.87 -47.08
N ARG A 244 11.78 -6.48 -47.06
CA ARG A 244 10.74 -6.22 -48.06
C ARG A 244 9.56 -5.54 -47.38
N ARG A 245 9.45 -4.24 -47.66
CA ARG A 245 8.23 -3.44 -47.51
C ARG A 245 7.14 -4.06 -48.39
N ASN A 246 6.01 -4.44 -47.80
CA ASN A 246 4.80 -4.69 -48.57
C ASN A 246 3.91 -3.45 -48.51
N ARG A 247 3.98 -2.65 -49.57
CA ARG A 247 2.92 -1.73 -49.99
C ARG A 247 1.99 -2.54 -50.90
N SER A 248 0.70 -2.60 -50.59
CA SER A 248 -0.33 -3.02 -51.54
C SER A 248 -0.97 -1.78 -52.19
N PRO A 249 -1.16 -1.73 -53.52
CA PRO A 249 -1.82 -0.63 -54.19
C PRO A 249 -3.33 -0.84 -54.36
N LEU A 250 -4.00 0.30 -54.48
CA LEU A 250 -5.40 0.58 -54.78
C LEU A 250 -5.98 -0.19 -55.98
N LEU A 251 -7.31 -0.42 -55.96
CA LEU A 251 -8.19 -0.29 -57.14
C LEU A 251 -9.61 0.09 -56.71
N ALA A 252 -10.21 0.99 -57.50
CA ALA A 252 -11.41 1.78 -57.22
C ALA A 252 -12.63 1.33 -58.05
N ARG A 253 -13.79 1.98 -57.76
CA ARG A 253 -15.09 2.07 -58.49
C ARG A 253 -16.16 1.10 -57.96
N ARG A 254 -17.45 1.45 -57.81
CA ARG A 254 -18.30 2.56 -58.31
C ARG A 254 -19.58 2.63 -57.47
N ALA A 255 -20.20 3.81 -57.38
CA ALA A 255 -21.55 4.05 -56.87
C ALA A 255 -22.63 3.47 -57.80
N PRO A 256 -23.89 3.44 -57.35
CA PRO A 256 -24.86 4.42 -57.86
C PRO A 256 -25.29 5.47 -56.82
#